data_AF-A0A7C4XW70-F1
#
_entry.id   AF-A0A7C4XW70-F1
#
_cell.length_a   1.000
_cell.length_b   1.000
_cell.length_c   1.000
_cell.angle_alpha   90.00
_cell.angle_beta   90.00
_cell.angle_gamma   90.00
#
_symmetry.space_group_name_H-M   'P 1'
#
loop_
_entity.id
_entity.type
_entity.pdbx_description
1 polymer ?
#
loop_
_entity_poly.entity_id
_entity_poly.type
_entity_poly.pdbx_seq_one_letter_code
_entity_poly.pdbx_strand_id
1 'polypeptide(L)'
;MDEHQKAVRAQERVYDITGFYIHLAVFVIVIIGLLVVNMVTDPNDWWVQWVFLGWGMGVLAHGLAVFGRLPKAFVDWQLRKIKAIKDSM
;
A
#
# COMPACT_ATOMS: atom_id res chain seq x y z
N MET A 1 26.75 -7.96 8.70
CA MET A 1 25.85 -7.76 7.55
C MET A 1 26.74 -7.60 6.35
N ASP A 2 26.67 -8.54 5.42
CA ASP A 2 27.52 -8.54 4.23
C ASP A 2 27.11 -7.40 3.28
N GLU A 3 28.05 -6.78 2.55
CA GLU A 3 27.77 -5.63 1.68
C GLU A 3 26.72 -5.98 0.61
N HIS A 4 26.74 -7.22 0.11
CA HIS A 4 25.74 -7.75 -0.82
C HIS A 4 24.31 -7.76 -0.22
N GLN A 5 24.16 -8.04 1.08
CA GLN A 5 22.85 -8.05 1.74
C GLN A 5 22.27 -6.64 1.90
N LYS A 6 23.13 -5.62 2.06
CA LYS A 6 22.69 -4.22 2.12
C LYS A 6 22.20 -3.74 0.75
N ALA A 7 22.94 -4.09 -0.31
CA ALA A 7 22.58 -3.73 -1.68
C ALA A 7 21.22 -4.32 -2.10
N VAL A 8 20.99 -5.61 -1.82
CA VAL A 8 19.70 -6.26 -2.13
C VAL A 8 18.53 -5.60 -1.39
N ARG A 9 18.69 -5.33 -0.08
CA ARG A 9 17.64 -4.65 0.71
C ARG A 9 17.36 -3.23 0.22
N ALA A 10 18.40 -2.50 -0.20
CA ALA A 10 18.23 -1.17 -0.77
C ALA A 10 17.46 -1.23 -2.10
N GLN A 11 17.74 -2.24 -2.93
CA GLN A 11 17.04 -2.45 -4.20
C GLN A 11 15.56 -2.83 -3.98
N GLU A 12 15.27 -3.77 -3.08
CA GLU A 12 13.90 -4.13 -2.70
C GLU A 12 13.13 -2.88 -2.22
N ARG A 13 13.77 -2.07 -1.38
CA ARG A 13 13.17 -0.83 -0.88
C ARG A 13 12.80 0.15 -2.02
N VAL A 14 13.66 0.28 -3.01
CA VAL A 14 13.38 1.14 -4.18
C VAL A 14 12.23 0.58 -5.01
N TYR A 15 12.16 -0.74 -5.18
CA TYR A 15 11.08 -1.39 -5.89
C TYR A 15 9.72 -1.16 -5.20
N ASP A 16 9.64 -1.35 -3.88
CA ASP A 16 8.42 -1.13 -3.10
C ASP A 16 7.92 0.32 -3.21
N ILE A 17 8.83 1.29 -3.06
CA ILE A 17 8.53 2.72 -3.21
C ILE A 17 8.01 3.01 -4.61
N THR A 18 8.65 2.46 -5.64
CA THR A 18 8.25 2.65 -7.04
C THR A 18 6.87 2.05 -7.29
N GLY A 19 6.62 0.83 -6.79
CA GLY A 19 5.33 0.16 -6.88
C GLY A 19 4.20 0.97 -6.22
N PHE A 20 4.46 1.57 -5.07
CA PHE A 20 3.49 2.48 -4.44
C PHE A 20 3.18 3.70 -5.31
N TYR A 21 4.19 4.37 -5.87
CA TYR A 21 3.95 5.55 -6.71
C TYR A 21 3.20 5.22 -7.99
N ILE A 22 3.46 4.06 -8.60
CA ILE A 22 2.68 3.58 -9.75
C ILE A 22 1.22 3.37 -9.34
N HIS A 23 0.97 2.68 -8.22
CA HIS A 23 -0.39 2.45 -7.74
C HIS A 23 -1.14 3.76 -7.44
N LEU A 24 -0.46 4.71 -6.79
CA LEU A 24 -1.00 6.03 -6.50
C LEU A 24 -1.30 6.82 -7.78
N ALA A 25 -0.40 6.81 -8.77
CA ALA A 25 -0.60 7.50 -10.03
C ALA A 25 -1.80 6.94 -10.81
N VAL A 26 -1.91 5.61 -10.89
CA VAL A 26 -3.06 4.94 -11.51
C VAL A 26 -4.36 5.31 -10.78
N PHE A 27 -4.36 5.29 -9.44
CA PHE A 27 -5.51 5.70 -8.65
C PHE A 27 -5.94 7.14 -8.96
N VAL A 28 -5.01 8.10 -8.97
CA VAL A 28 -5.33 9.51 -9.26
C VAL A 28 -5.91 9.67 -10.67
N ILE A 29 -5.27 9.06 -11.68
CA ILE A 29 -5.71 9.16 -13.08
C ILE A 29 -7.12 8.57 -13.25
N VAL A 30 -7.36 7.38 -12.68
CA VAL A 30 -8.67 6.71 -12.76
C VAL A 30 -9.74 7.52 -12.04
N ILE A 31 -9.49 8.01 -10.82
CA ILE A 31 -10.47 8.80 -10.07
C ILE A 31 -10.82 10.10 -10.81
N ILE A 32 -9.85 10.80 -11.40
CA ILE A 32 -10.13 11.99 -12.21
C ILE A 32 -11.02 11.62 -13.42
N GLY A 33 -10.70 10.53 -14.11
CA GLY A 33 -11.51 10.06 -15.24
C GLY A 33 -12.94 9.71 -14.83
N LEU A 34 -13.11 8.98 -13.72
CA LEU A 34 -14.44 8.62 -13.21
C LEU A 34 -15.21 9.83 -12.69
N LEU A 35 -14.53 10.83 -12.12
CA LEU A 35 -15.15 12.08 -11.72
C LEU A 35 -15.74 12.82 -12.92
N VAL A 36 -14.98 12.90 -14.03
CA VAL A 36 -15.48 13.48 -15.28
C VAL A 36 -16.69 12.70 -15.80
N VAL A 37 -16.62 11.36 -15.82
CA VAL A 37 -17.76 10.52 -16.22
C VAL A 37 -18.98 10.79 -15.35
N ASN A 38 -18.82 10.78 -14.03
CA ASN A 38 -19.88 11.02 -13.07
C ASN A 38 -20.57 12.38 -13.31
N MET A 39 -19.79 13.46 -13.47
CA MET A 39 -20.33 14.80 -13.76
C MET A 39 -21.08 14.90 -15.08
N VAL A 40 -20.67 14.11 -16.10
CA VAL A 40 -21.31 14.12 -17.42
C VAL A 40 -22.56 13.24 -17.46
N THR A 41 -22.58 12.12 -16.74
CA THR A 41 -23.69 11.16 -16.78
C THR A 41 -24.80 11.48 -15.80
N ASP A 42 -24.46 11.78 -14.54
CA ASP A 42 -25.43 12.11 -13.50
C ASP A 42 -24.74 12.93 -12.39
N PRO A 43 -24.70 14.26 -12.53
CA PRO A 43 -24.03 15.12 -11.56
C PRO A 43 -24.73 15.15 -10.18
N ASN A 44 -25.96 14.64 -10.07
CA ASN A 44 -26.68 14.55 -8.80
C ASN A 44 -26.35 13.26 -8.03
N ASP A 45 -25.87 12.21 -8.72
CA ASP A 45 -25.45 10.96 -8.12
C ASP A 45 -23.92 10.81 -8.09
N TRP A 46 -23.32 11.11 -6.94
CA TRP A 46 -21.88 11.04 -6.69
C TRP A 46 -21.36 9.61 -6.44
N TRP A 47 -21.71 8.64 -7.27
CA TRP A 47 -21.24 7.25 -7.14
C TRP A 47 -19.72 7.09 -7.12
N VAL A 48 -18.97 8.03 -7.72
CA VAL A 48 -17.48 8.03 -7.74
C VAL A 48 -16.87 8.02 -6.34
N GLN A 49 -17.58 8.54 -5.33
CA GLN A 49 -17.13 8.54 -3.94
C GLN A 49 -16.87 7.13 -3.40
N TRP A 50 -17.69 6.14 -3.81
CA TRP A 50 -17.55 4.77 -3.36
C TRP A 50 -16.31 4.10 -3.95
N VAL A 51 -15.99 4.40 -5.21
CA VAL A 51 -14.75 3.93 -5.85
C VAL A 51 -13.54 4.58 -5.19
N PHE A 52 -13.60 5.89 -4.93
CA PHE A 52 -12.55 6.62 -4.21
C PHE A 52 -12.29 6.02 -2.83
N LEU A 53 -13.33 5.76 -2.03
CA LEU A 53 -13.18 5.20 -0.69
C LEU A 53 -12.65 3.76 -0.74
N GLY A 54 -13.20 2.91 -1.62
CA GLY A 54 -12.78 1.52 -1.75
C GLY A 54 -11.32 1.38 -2.16
N TRP A 55 -10.92 2.02 -3.26
CA TRP A 55 -9.54 1.96 -3.75
C TRP A 55 -8.58 2.80 -2.90
N GLY A 56 -9.04 3.94 -2.38
CA GLY A 56 -8.27 4.82 -1.52
C GLY A 56 -7.78 4.10 -0.25
N MET A 57 -8.62 3.23 0.33
CA MET A 57 -8.18 2.36 1.44
C MET A 57 -7.04 1.41 1.02
N GLY A 58 -7.09 0.85 -0.20
CA GLY A 58 -6.01 0.00 -0.73
C GLY A 58 -4.70 0.77 -0.93
N VAL A 59 -4.77 1.98 -1.47
CA VAL A 59 -3.60 2.87 -1.62
C VAL A 59 -3.03 3.25 -0.25
N LEU A 60 -3.88 3.60 0.72
CA LEU A 60 -3.47 3.89 2.10
C LEU A 60 -2.78 2.67 2.75
N ALA A 61 -3.36 1.47 2.62
CA ALA A 61 -2.77 0.25 3.15
C ALA A 61 -1.40 -0.05 2.52
N HIS A 62 -1.27 0.10 1.19
CA HIS A 62 0.02 -0.05 0.50
C HIS A 62 1.03 0.99 0.99
N GLY A 63 0.62 2.26 1.15
CA GLY A 63 1.49 3.31 1.69
C GLY A 63 1.97 3.01 3.11
N LEU A 64 1.10 2.48 3.97
CA LEU A 64 1.50 2.02 5.31
C LEU A 64 2.44 0.82 5.26
N ALA A 65 2.29 -0.10 4.31
CA ALA A 65 3.21 -1.22 4.14
C ALA A 65 4.61 -0.76 3.69
N VAL A 66 4.68 0.20 2.76
CA VAL A 66 5.95 0.71 2.24
C VAL A 66 6.61 1.69 3.23
N PHE A 67 5.89 2.69 3.72
CA PHE A 67 6.45 3.79 4.51
C PHE A 67 6.16 3.71 6.00
N GLY A 68 5.18 2.91 6.41
CA GLY A 68 4.80 2.80 7.81
C GLY A 68 5.90 2.18 8.65
N ARG A 69 6.13 2.76 9.82
CA ARG A 69 6.77 2.04 10.93
C ARG A 69 5.67 1.24 11.62
N LEU A 70 5.71 -0.07 11.50
CA LEU A 70 4.84 -0.94 12.29
C LEU A 70 5.04 -0.61 13.78
N PRO A 71 3.95 -0.49 14.57
CA PRO A 71 4.07 -0.32 16.01
C PRO A 71 4.94 -1.43 16.59
N LYS A 72 5.86 -1.09 17.50
CA LYS A 72 6.78 -2.05 18.11
C LYS A 72 6.05 -3.27 18.68
N ALA A 73 4.89 -3.05 19.30
CA ALA A 73 4.03 -4.11 19.83
C ALA A 73 3.55 -5.13 18.77
N PHE A 74 3.28 -4.68 17.54
CA PHE A 74 2.88 -5.53 16.43
C PHE A 74 4.07 -6.34 15.89
N VAL A 75 5.22 -5.70 15.72
CA VAL A 75 6.47 -6.38 15.33
C VAL A 75 6.86 -7.43 16.36
N ASP A 76 6.79 -7.09 17.65
CA ASP A 76 7.10 -8.01 18.75
C ASP A 76 6.12 -9.19 18.78
N TRP A 77 4.83 -8.97 18.50
CA TRP A 77 3.85 -10.04 18.36
C TRP A 77 4.16 -10.97 17.18
N GLN A 78 4.50 -10.41 16.02
CA GLN A 78 4.88 -11.20 14.84
C GLN A 78 6.14 -12.04 15.10
N LEU A 79 7.16 -11.46 15.72
CA LEU A 79 8.40 -12.17 16.09
C LEU A 79 8.12 -13.33 17.05
N ARG A 80 7.23 -13.15 18.04
CA ARG A 80 6.81 -14.24 18.94
C ARG A 80 6.13 -15.38 18.18
N LYS A 81 5.25 -15.07 17.22
CA LYS A 81 4.58 -16.08 16.38
C LYS A 81 5.57 -16.84 15.50
N ILE A 82 6.50 -16.15 14.84
CA ILE A 82 7.53 -16.79 14.01
C ILE A 82 8.41 -17.70 14.85
N LYS A 83 8.83 -17.24 16.04
CA LYS A 83 9.61 -18.05 16.96
C LYS A 83 8.85 -19.30 17.41
N ALA A 84 7.58 -19.17 17.79
CA ALA A 84 6.76 -20.31 18.20
C ALA A 84 6.61 -21.36 17.09
N ILE A 85 6.45 -20.94 15.83
CA ILE A 85 6.37 -21.86 14.68
C ILE A 85 7.71 -22.58 14.47
N LYS A 86 8.83 -21.83 14.51
CA LYS A 86 10.16 -22.40 14.36
C LYS A 86 10.51 -23.39 15.47
N ASP A 87 10.14 -23.08 16.72
CA ASP A 87 10.37 -23.94 17.88
C ASP A 87 9.47 -25.20 17.85
N SER A 88 8.41 -25.21 17.04
CA SER A 88 7.51 -26.35 16.83
C SER A 88 7.86 -27.24 15.62
N MET A 89 8.90 -26.90 14.85
CA MET A 89 9.43 -27.67 13.72
C MET A 89 10.72 -28.38 14.12
#